data_AF-A0A951CGE6-F1
#
_entry.id   AF-A0A951CGE6-F1
#
_cell.length_a   1.000
_cell.length_b   1.000
_cell.length_c   1.000
_cell.angle_alpha   90.00
_cell.angle_beta   90.00
_cell.angle_gamma   90.00
#
_symmetry.space_group_name_H-M   'P 1'
#
loop_
_entity.id
_entity.type
_entity.pdbx_description
1 polymer ?
#
loop_
_entity_poly.entity_id
_entity_poly.type
_entity_poly.pdbx_seq_one_letter_code
_entity_poly.pdbx_strand_id
1 'polypeptide(L)'
;MSLILVIFCLALSFIFSGTEAGLLSLSRVRLRVLARNGDPSAIRLEKLFSKSSRLFVTVLFVTSFSNIVAILLLTNVLVGAFGRWGYLWTVLVAFPIFLILTEALPKSIFRRFPYQAIASIAIILQAATYILSPVMAIGSWLLRDLFRLRRPATIFLAREDIKSVAGYIERMGMLGSVERQMIHNAVDFRAVQVSDVMVKRSQIKSVNLDASVQDVAKLWQETKFDYLPLVDDQGAIAGLVNVFDIILDQNPGLTAKAYLRRMLVVKDDEPAVVALRRLRASPQPLALVTNPQGETVGIVAIEDLLTPLVKTV
;
A
#
# COMPACT_ATOMS: atom_id res chain seq x y z
N MET A 1 -16.44 35.82 36.83
CA MET A 1 -16.47 34.39 36.41
C MET A 1 -16.36 34.23 34.90
N SER A 2 -17.24 34.86 34.11
CA SER A 2 -17.32 34.68 32.65
C SER A 2 -16.03 35.07 31.90
N LEU A 3 -15.36 36.15 32.30
CA LEU A 3 -14.12 36.60 31.64
C LEU A 3 -12.95 35.61 31.83
N ILE A 4 -12.84 35.00 33.01
CA ILE A 4 -11.80 34.01 33.32
C ILE A 4 -12.00 32.76 32.46
N LEU A 5 -13.25 32.32 32.31
CA LEU A 5 -13.61 31.19 31.44
C LEU A 5 -13.32 31.50 29.97
N VAL A 6 -13.59 32.73 29.50
CA VAL A 6 -13.22 33.17 28.14
C VAL A 6 -11.71 33.10 27.92
N ILE A 7 -10.92 33.64 28.85
CA ILE A 7 -9.44 33.61 28.75
C ILE A 7 -8.93 32.15 28.72
N PHE A 8 -9.51 31.28 29.55
CA PHE A 8 -9.16 29.86 29.55
C PHE A 8 -9.48 29.18 28.22
N CYS A 9 -10.68 29.39 27.66
CA CYS A 9 -11.05 28.83 26.34
C CYS A 9 -10.20 29.39 25.19
N LEU A 10 -9.80 30.67 25.27
CA LEU A 10 -8.89 31.29 24.30
C LEU A 10 -7.51 30.64 24.35
N ALA A 11 -6.95 30.45 25.53
CA ALA A 11 -5.65 29.80 25.71
C ALA A 11 -5.69 28.34 25.22
N LEU A 12 -6.76 27.61 25.54
CA LEU A 12 -6.95 26.24 25.07
C LEU A 12 -7.06 26.19 23.53
N SER A 13 -7.84 27.08 22.93
CA SER A 13 -7.96 27.15 21.47
C SER A 13 -6.63 27.50 20.80
N PHE A 14 -5.90 28.48 21.35
CA PHE A 14 -4.58 28.88 20.88
C PHE A 14 -3.61 27.68 20.80
N ILE A 15 -3.55 26.90 21.90
CA ILE A 15 -2.67 25.73 22.00
C ILE A 15 -3.05 24.66 20.98
N PHE A 16 -4.33 24.30 20.89
CA PHE A 16 -4.76 23.21 20.03
C PHE A 16 -4.75 23.60 18.54
N SER A 17 -5.08 24.86 18.22
CA SER A 17 -5.01 25.40 16.85
C SER A 17 -3.57 25.47 16.35
N GLY A 18 -2.64 25.90 17.21
CA GLY A 18 -1.21 25.81 16.93
C GLY A 18 -0.76 24.36 16.72
N THR A 19 -1.22 23.45 17.58
CA THR A 19 -0.88 22.02 17.49
C THR A 19 -1.30 21.44 16.14
N GLU A 20 -2.48 21.77 15.61
CA GLU A 20 -2.94 21.34 14.28
C GLU A 20 -1.88 21.63 13.20
N ALA A 21 -1.42 22.89 13.14
CA ALA A 21 -0.41 23.32 12.16
C ALA A 21 0.98 22.71 12.43
N GLY A 22 1.34 22.52 13.71
CA GLY A 22 2.56 21.83 14.10
C GLY A 22 2.56 20.36 13.65
N LEU A 23 1.45 19.65 13.85
CA LEU A 23 1.30 18.23 13.48
C LEU A 23 1.46 18.01 11.97
N LEU A 24 0.95 18.93 11.16
CA LEU A 24 1.10 18.91 9.71
C LEU A 24 2.53 19.23 9.24
N SER A 25 3.28 20.00 10.02
CA SER A 25 4.61 20.49 9.65
C SER A 25 5.76 19.62 10.20
N LEU A 26 5.46 18.68 11.10
CA LEU A 26 6.48 17.85 11.75
C LEU A 26 6.97 16.71 10.84
N SER A 27 8.28 16.64 10.61
CA SER A 27 8.90 15.50 9.91
C SER A 27 8.88 14.24 10.78
N ARG A 28 8.18 13.20 10.31
CA ARG A 28 8.12 11.88 10.97
C ARG A 28 9.48 11.20 11.08
N VAL A 29 10.36 11.41 10.10
CA VAL A 29 11.71 10.84 10.08
C VAL A 29 12.54 11.42 11.21
N ARG A 30 12.54 12.76 11.35
CA ARG A 30 13.27 13.46 12.42
C ARG A 30 12.77 13.07 13.81
N LEU A 31 11.46 12.94 13.98
CA LEU A 31 10.84 12.50 15.23
C LEU A 31 11.32 11.09 15.64
N ARG A 32 11.36 10.15 14.69
CA ARG A 32 11.80 8.78 14.95
C ARG A 32 13.28 8.68 15.33
N VAL A 33 14.13 9.52 14.72
CA VAL A 33 15.55 9.61 15.10
C VAL A 33 15.69 10.10 16.55
N LEU A 34 14.96 11.16 16.92
CA LEU A 34 14.97 11.70 18.29
C LEU A 34 14.43 10.69 19.32
N ALA A 35 13.39 9.93 18.97
CA ALA A 35 12.85 8.88 19.83
C ALA A 35 13.84 7.73 20.05
N ARG A 36 14.57 7.33 19.01
CA ARG A 36 15.65 6.33 19.12
C ARG A 36 16.83 6.81 19.95
N ASN A 37 17.10 8.12 19.94
CA ASN A 37 18.15 8.74 20.75
C ASN A 37 17.76 8.93 22.22
N GLY A 38 16.58 8.45 22.65
CA GLY A 38 16.17 8.41 24.05
C GLY A 38 15.42 9.65 24.55
N ASP A 39 15.00 10.58 23.68
CA ASP A 39 14.20 11.73 24.13
C ASP A 39 12.79 11.26 24.58
N PRO A 40 12.43 11.44 25.87
CA PRO A 40 11.17 10.94 26.42
C PRO A 40 9.93 11.65 25.84
N SER A 41 10.08 12.87 25.34
CA SER A 41 9.03 13.61 24.65
C SER A 41 8.88 13.14 23.22
N ALA A 42 9.98 12.85 22.52
CA ALA A 42 9.94 12.25 21.18
C ALA A 42 9.27 10.87 21.19
N ILE A 43 9.56 10.03 22.17
CA ILE A 43 8.95 8.69 22.32
C ILE A 43 7.42 8.80 22.52
N ARG A 44 6.97 9.76 23.33
CA ARG A 44 5.53 10.01 23.54
C ARG A 44 4.85 10.53 22.29
N LEU A 45 5.47 11.49 21.62
CA LEU A 45 4.96 12.01 20.35
C LEU A 45 4.90 10.91 19.29
N GLU A 46 5.92 10.06 19.17
CA GLU A 46 5.89 8.94 18.22
C GLU A 46 4.69 8.02 18.48
N LYS A 47 4.42 7.68 19.75
CA LYS A 47 3.22 6.91 20.13
C LYS A 47 1.92 7.63 19.75
N LEU A 48 1.83 8.94 19.92
CA LEU A 48 0.67 9.73 19.49
C LEU A 48 0.50 9.75 17.96
N PHE A 49 1.60 9.95 17.22
CA PHE A 49 1.62 9.95 15.75
C PHE A 49 1.32 8.58 15.14
N SER A 50 1.61 7.48 15.85
CA SER A 50 1.19 6.12 15.44
C SER A 50 -0.33 6.02 15.27
N LYS A 51 -1.11 6.85 15.99
CA LYS A 51 -2.57 6.98 15.88
C LYS A 51 -2.96 8.36 15.35
N SER A 52 -2.22 8.87 14.35
CA SER A 52 -2.38 10.25 13.84
C SER A 52 -3.82 10.61 13.45
N SER A 53 -4.60 9.68 12.89
CA SER A 53 -6.01 9.95 12.54
C SER A 53 -6.84 10.36 13.77
N ARG A 54 -6.71 9.63 14.89
CA ARG A 54 -7.42 9.98 16.13
C ARG A 54 -6.93 11.29 16.72
N LEU A 55 -5.61 11.48 16.71
CA LEU A 55 -4.97 12.69 17.21
C LEU A 55 -5.49 13.94 16.47
N PHE A 56 -5.52 13.90 15.13
CA PHE A 56 -6.01 15.01 14.30
C PHE A 56 -7.47 15.33 14.60
N VAL A 57 -8.32 14.31 14.69
CA VAL A 57 -9.75 14.51 14.99
C VAL A 57 -9.93 15.06 16.41
N THR A 58 -9.17 14.60 17.39
CA THR A 58 -9.18 15.17 18.75
C THR A 58 -8.80 16.64 18.74
N VAL A 59 -7.72 17.00 18.05
CA VAL A 59 -7.26 18.39 17.99
C VAL A 59 -8.33 19.27 17.35
N LEU A 60 -8.85 18.87 16.18
CA LEU A 60 -9.93 19.59 15.48
C LEU A 60 -11.19 19.72 16.32
N PHE A 61 -11.56 18.68 17.08
CA PHE A 61 -12.73 18.72 17.94
C PHE A 61 -12.54 19.72 19.07
N VAL A 62 -11.39 19.68 19.76
CA VAL A 62 -11.10 20.57 20.90
C VAL A 62 -10.98 22.02 20.43
N THR A 63 -10.34 22.30 19.29
CA THR A 63 -10.28 23.65 18.74
C THR A 63 -11.67 24.18 18.42
N SER A 64 -12.46 23.40 17.69
CA SER A 64 -13.81 23.79 17.28
C SER A 64 -14.73 24.01 18.48
N PHE A 65 -14.70 23.09 19.45
CA PHE A 65 -15.49 23.19 20.67
C PHE A 65 -15.10 24.42 21.50
N SER A 66 -13.80 24.63 21.72
CA SER A 66 -13.32 25.78 22.48
C SER A 66 -13.65 27.11 21.77
N ASN A 67 -13.56 27.14 20.44
CA ASN A 67 -13.92 28.32 19.65
C ASN A 67 -15.40 28.67 19.79
N ILE A 68 -16.29 27.68 19.65
CA ILE A 68 -17.74 27.91 19.79
C ILE A 68 -18.06 28.43 21.20
N VAL A 69 -17.53 27.78 22.25
CA VAL A 69 -17.78 28.20 23.63
C VAL A 69 -17.22 29.61 23.90
N ALA A 70 -16.01 29.91 23.44
CA ALA A 70 -15.39 31.22 23.63
C ALA A 70 -16.20 32.33 22.94
N ILE A 71 -16.63 32.11 21.70
CA ILE A 71 -17.45 33.08 20.95
C ILE A 71 -18.82 33.28 21.64
N LEU A 72 -19.47 32.22 22.09
CA LEU A 72 -20.75 32.31 22.81
C LEU A 72 -20.62 33.12 24.10
N LEU A 73 -19.59 32.84 24.91
CA LEU A 73 -19.34 33.57 26.15
C LEU A 73 -18.98 35.04 25.88
N LEU A 74 -18.16 35.30 24.87
CA LEU A 74 -17.75 36.65 24.48
C LEU A 74 -18.94 37.47 23.98
N THR A 75 -19.81 36.87 23.17
CA THR A 75 -21.07 37.48 22.72
C THR A 75 -21.95 37.82 23.92
N ASN A 76 -22.10 36.90 24.87
CA ASN A 76 -22.92 37.13 26.07
C ASN A 76 -22.39 38.30 26.91
N VAL A 77 -21.08 38.40 27.09
CA VAL A 77 -20.44 39.52 27.81
C VAL A 77 -20.66 40.86 27.08
N LEU A 78 -20.47 40.89 25.76
CA LEU A 78 -20.62 42.11 24.96
C LEU A 78 -22.08 42.57 24.85
N VAL A 79 -23.02 41.64 24.72
CA VAL A 79 -24.45 41.94 24.72
C VAL A 79 -24.92 42.39 26.11
N GLY A 80 -24.40 41.79 27.18
CA GLY A 80 -24.66 42.25 28.55
C GLY A 80 -24.16 43.67 28.80
N ALA A 81 -23.03 44.07 28.18
CA ALA A 81 -22.44 45.40 28.36
C ALA A 81 -23.05 46.48 27.44
N PHE A 82 -23.36 46.15 26.18
CA PHE A 82 -23.76 47.12 25.14
C PHE A 82 -25.18 46.90 24.60
N GLY A 83 -25.96 46.00 25.20
CA GLY A 83 -27.32 45.66 24.75
C GLY A 83 -27.34 45.09 23.33
N ARG A 84 -28.35 45.47 22.52
CA ARG A 84 -28.49 44.99 21.12
C ARG A 84 -27.31 45.37 20.22
N TRP A 85 -26.59 46.46 20.53
CA TRP A 85 -25.38 46.85 19.82
C TRP A 85 -24.20 45.92 20.11
N GLY A 86 -24.24 45.15 21.21
CA GLY A 86 -23.21 44.17 21.55
C GLY A 86 -23.04 43.06 20.50
N TYR A 87 -24.11 42.70 19.79
CA TYR A 87 -24.03 41.76 18.66
C TYR A 87 -23.19 42.33 17.51
N LEU A 88 -23.39 43.61 17.16
CA LEU A 88 -22.62 44.29 16.12
C LEU A 88 -21.13 44.42 16.51
N TRP A 89 -20.84 44.79 17.75
CA TRP A 89 -19.46 44.86 18.27
C TRP A 89 -18.76 43.49 18.28
N THR A 90 -19.50 42.43 18.57
CA THR A 90 -18.97 41.07 18.52
C THR A 90 -18.51 40.69 17.11
N VAL A 91 -19.31 41.03 16.09
CA VAL A 91 -18.98 40.70 14.69
C VAL A 91 -17.88 41.61 14.14
N LEU A 92 -17.96 42.91 14.36
CA LEU A 92 -17.05 43.87 13.71
C LEU A 92 -15.67 43.92 14.37
N VAL A 93 -15.58 43.75 15.68
CA VAL A 93 -14.34 43.96 16.43
C VAL A 93 -13.87 42.67 17.08
N ALA A 94 -14.75 41.94 17.76
CA ALA A 94 -14.32 40.77 18.52
C ALA A 94 -13.91 39.59 17.62
N PHE A 95 -14.63 39.34 16.52
CA PHE A 95 -14.34 38.27 15.57
C PHE A 95 -12.95 38.37 14.90
N PRO A 96 -12.53 39.49 14.27
CA PRO A 96 -11.21 39.56 13.65
C PRO A 96 -10.07 39.43 14.68
N ILE A 97 -10.23 40.04 15.85
CA ILE A 97 -9.27 39.92 16.97
C ILE A 97 -9.16 38.46 17.40
N PHE A 98 -10.30 37.79 17.58
CA PHE A 98 -10.37 36.37 17.93
C PHE A 98 -9.67 35.52 16.88
N LEU A 99 -10.01 35.68 15.60
CA LEU A 99 -9.45 34.91 14.50
C LEU A 99 -7.92 35.07 14.42
N ILE A 100 -7.40 36.29 14.56
CA ILE A 100 -5.96 36.51 14.55
C ILE A 100 -5.30 35.81 15.74
N LEU A 101 -5.87 35.97 16.94
CA LEU A 101 -5.31 35.42 18.18
C LEU A 101 -5.39 33.90 18.26
N THR A 102 -6.51 33.28 17.88
CA THR A 102 -6.72 31.83 18.09
C THR A 102 -6.42 30.99 16.86
N GLU A 103 -6.43 31.56 15.66
CA GLU A 103 -6.15 30.83 14.42
C GLU A 103 -4.80 31.25 13.83
N ALA A 104 -4.68 32.52 13.39
CA ALA A 104 -3.56 32.91 12.53
C ALA A 104 -2.19 32.91 13.26
N LEU A 105 -2.13 33.51 14.45
CA LEU A 105 -0.91 33.60 15.25
C LEU A 105 -0.37 32.23 15.71
N PRO A 106 -1.15 31.38 16.40
CA PRO A 106 -0.64 30.10 16.89
C PRO A 106 -0.22 29.18 15.75
N LYS A 107 -0.96 29.17 14.62
CA LYS A 107 -0.59 28.37 13.44
C LYS A 107 0.75 28.82 12.83
N SER A 108 1.03 30.12 12.82
CA SER A 108 2.31 30.66 12.35
C SER A 108 3.48 30.25 13.27
N ILE A 109 3.30 30.38 14.59
CA ILE A 109 4.32 30.05 15.59
C ILE A 109 4.66 28.56 15.57
N PHE A 110 3.66 27.69 15.61
CA PHE A 110 3.84 26.24 15.67
C PHE A 110 4.37 25.68 14.35
N ARG A 111 4.12 26.34 13.22
CA ARG A 111 4.76 26.02 11.94
C ARG A 111 6.26 26.25 11.94
N ARG A 112 6.73 27.31 12.60
CA ARG A 112 8.15 27.68 12.62
C ARG A 112 8.98 26.73 13.50
N PHE A 113 8.42 26.26 14.61
CA PHE A 113 9.10 25.35 15.55
C PHE A 113 8.22 24.17 15.98
N PRO A 114 7.86 23.26 15.04
CA PRO A 114 6.84 22.24 15.28
C PRO A 114 7.25 21.24 16.36
N TYR A 115 8.51 20.79 16.38
CA TYR A 115 8.94 19.80 17.37
C TYR A 115 8.86 20.34 18.81
N GLN A 116 9.47 21.50 19.07
CA GLN A 116 9.53 22.09 20.40
C GLN A 116 8.13 22.42 20.93
N ALA A 117 7.26 22.97 20.08
CA ALA A 117 5.91 23.37 20.45
C ALA A 117 4.98 22.20 20.75
N ILE A 118 5.05 21.09 19.98
CA ILE A 118 4.20 19.92 20.22
C ILE A 118 4.77 19.07 21.36
N ALA A 119 6.10 18.98 21.49
CA ALA A 119 6.76 18.21 22.54
C ALA A 119 6.41 18.74 23.94
N SER A 120 6.37 20.06 24.12
CA SER A 120 6.01 20.68 25.40
C SER A 120 4.55 20.41 25.82
N ILE A 121 3.67 20.14 24.85
CA ILE A 121 2.22 19.96 25.06
C ILE A 121 1.82 18.47 24.90
N ALA A 122 2.79 17.57 24.66
CA ALA A 122 2.54 16.16 24.37
C ALA A 122 1.70 15.45 25.44
N ILE A 123 1.90 15.78 26.73
CA ILE A 123 1.12 15.22 27.85
C ILE A 123 -0.35 15.65 27.76
N ILE A 124 -0.59 16.93 27.50
CA ILE A 124 -1.94 17.51 27.39
C ILE A 124 -2.66 16.89 26.20
N LEU A 125 -1.98 16.73 25.06
CA LEU A 125 -2.52 16.06 23.88
C LEU A 125 -2.87 14.60 24.14
N GLN A 126 -2.02 13.88 24.88
CA GLN A 126 -2.28 12.49 25.25
C GLN A 126 -3.52 12.37 26.15
N ALA A 127 -3.63 13.24 27.17
CA ALA A 127 -4.80 13.28 28.05
C ALA A 127 -6.08 13.61 27.27
N ALA A 128 -6.05 14.64 26.42
CA ALA A 128 -7.19 15.02 25.59
C ALA A 128 -7.62 13.89 24.63
N THR A 129 -6.66 13.21 23.99
CA THR A 129 -6.94 12.09 23.09
C THR A 129 -7.56 10.90 23.83
N TYR A 130 -7.13 10.65 25.07
CA TYR A 130 -7.69 9.59 25.90
C TYR A 130 -9.13 9.91 26.33
N ILE A 131 -9.37 11.12 26.82
CA ILE A 131 -10.70 11.58 27.27
C ILE A 131 -11.71 11.60 26.13
N LEU A 132 -11.30 12.01 24.92
CA LEU A 132 -12.18 12.07 23.75
C LEU A 132 -12.31 10.73 23.00
N SER A 133 -11.51 9.72 23.35
CA SER A 133 -11.59 8.39 22.74
C SER A 133 -13.00 7.77 22.69
N PRO A 134 -13.85 7.83 23.74
CA PRO A 134 -15.21 7.30 23.68
C PRO A 134 -16.09 8.02 22.65
N VAL A 135 -15.98 9.35 22.54
CA VAL A 135 -16.73 10.15 21.55
C VAL A 135 -16.34 9.74 20.12
N MET A 136 -15.05 9.50 19.89
CA MET A 136 -14.57 9.04 18.58
C MET A 136 -15.06 7.62 18.24
N ALA A 137 -15.22 6.76 19.24
CA ALA A 137 -15.75 5.41 19.03
C ALA A 137 -17.19 5.45 18.49
N ILE A 138 -18.02 6.37 19.00
CA ILE A 138 -19.40 6.59 18.54
C ILE A 138 -19.41 7.02 17.07
N GLY A 139 -18.56 7.98 16.68
CA GLY A 139 -18.44 8.39 15.28
C GLY A 139 -18.07 7.22 14.37
N SER A 140 -17.08 6.40 14.77
CA SER A 140 -16.66 5.23 14.00
C SER A 140 -17.72 4.13 13.91
N TRP A 141 -18.62 4.04 14.90
CA TRP A 141 -19.75 3.12 14.89
C TRP A 141 -20.82 3.61 13.92
N LEU A 142 -21.16 4.90 13.99
CA LEU A 142 -22.13 5.53 13.10
C LEU A 142 -21.68 5.45 11.63
N LEU A 143 -20.41 5.74 11.33
CA LEU A 143 -19.85 5.60 9.98
C LEU A 143 -19.89 4.16 9.45
N ARG A 144 -19.70 3.15 10.32
CA ARG A 144 -19.77 1.74 9.91
C ARG A 144 -21.19 1.31 9.56
N ASP A 145 -22.18 1.83 10.29
CA ASP A 145 -23.59 1.51 10.09
C ASP A 145 -24.17 2.27 8.88
N LEU A 146 -23.82 3.56 8.73
CA LEU A 146 -24.28 4.39 7.61
C LEU A 146 -23.68 3.94 6.26
N PHE A 147 -22.39 3.60 6.22
CA PHE A 147 -21.68 3.34 4.96
C PHE A 147 -21.46 1.84 4.67
N ARG A 148 -21.97 0.92 5.50
CA ARG A 148 -21.81 -0.54 5.34
C ARG A 148 -20.38 -0.95 4.92
N LEU A 149 -19.35 -0.29 5.47
CA LEU A 149 -17.95 -0.58 5.19
C LEU A 149 -17.57 -1.92 5.85
N ARG A 150 -18.06 -3.02 5.27
CA ARG A 150 -17.88 -4.41 5.75
C ARG A 150 -16.65 -5.11 5.17
N ARG A 151 -15.84 -4.45 4.35
CA ARG A 151 -14.54 -4.98 3.90
C ARG A 151 -13.41 -4.07 4.37
N PRO A 152 -12.24 -4.64 4.74
CA PRO A 152 -11.06 -3.82 5.00
C PRO A 152 -10.62 -3.21 3.67
N ALA A 153 -11.08 -1.99 3.40
CA ALA A 153 -10.64 -1.16 2.28
C ALA A 153 -9.12 -0.88 2.31
N THR A 154 -8.43 -1.27 3.39
CA THR A 154 -7.01 -1.02 3.63
C THR A 154 -6.09 -1.64 2.58
N ILE A 155 -6.42 -2.79 2.00
CA ILE A 155 -5.50 -3.48 1.06
C ILE A 155 -5.58 -2.87 -0.35
N PHE A 156 -6.78 -2.55 -0.84
CA PHE A 156 -6.93 -1.88 -2.14
C PHE A 156 -6.42 -0.44 -2.09
N LEU A 157 -6.75 0.31 -1.03
CA LEU A 157 -6.20 1.65 -0.78
C LEU A 157 -4.66 1.61 -0.70
N ALA A 158 -4.06 0.63 -0.01
CA ALA A 158 -2.61 0.52 0.07
C ALA A 158 -1.93 0.26 -1.29
N ARG A 159 -2.58 -0.44 -2.24
CA ARG A 159 -2.02 -0.66 -3.58
C ARG A 159 -2.02 0.62 -4.40
N GLU A 160 -3.13 1.35 -4.39
CA GLU A 160 -3.25 2.64 -5.07
C GLU A 160 -2.32 3.69 -4.43
N ASP A 161 -2.16 3.67 -3.12
CA ASP A 161 -1.20 4.51 -2.39
C ASP A 161 0.24 4.24 -2.85
N ILE A 162 0.68 2.98 -2.97
CA ILE A 162 2.03 2.67 -3.47
C ILE A 162 2.23 3.17 -4.89
N LYS A 163 1.25 2.95 -5.77
CA LYS A 163 1.32 3.40 -7.17
C LYS A 163 1.35 4.93 -7.30
N SER A 164 0.58 5.63 -6.46
CA SER A 164 0.53 7.09 -6.44
C SER A 164 1.81 7.71 -5.90
N VAL A 165 2.41 7.13 -4.85
CA VAL A 165 3.73 7.54 -4.34
C VAL A 165 4.80 7.38 -5.40
N ALA A 166 4.83 6.24 -6.11
CA ALA A 166 5.76 6.05 -7.22
C ALA A 166 5.60 7.11 -8.33
N GLY A 167 4.35 7.45 -8.70
CA GLY A 167 4.07 8.53 -9.65
C GLY A 167 4.48 9.93 -9.15
N TYR A 168 4.39 10.18 -7.84
CA TYR A 168 4.89 11.43 -7.25
C TYR A 168 6.42 11.53 -7.33
N ILE A 169 7.14 10.44 -7.06
CA ILE A 169 8.61 10.39 -7.14
C ILE A 169 9.09 10.57 -8.59
N GLU A 170 8.39 9.99 -9.57
CA GLU A 170 8.65 10.20 -11.01
C GLU A 170 8.52 11.69 -11.37
N ARG A 171 7.46 12.37 -10.92
CA ARG A 171 7.27 13.82 -11.17
C ARG A 171 8.35 14.69 -10.53
N MET A 172 8.99 14.24 -9.46
CA MET A 172 10.14 14.91 -8.86
C MET A 172 11.46 14.65 -9.60
N GLY A 173 11.44 13.83 -10.67
CA GLY A 173 12.63 13.47 -11.46
C GLY A 173 13.56 12.49 -10.76
N MET A 174 13.13 11.87 -9.66
CA MET A 174 13.93 10.92 -8.87
C MET A 174 13.72 9.45 -9.27
N LEU A 175 12.79 9.20 -10.20
CA LEU A 175 12.43 7.87 -10.68
C LEU A 175 12.14 7.95 -12.18
N GLY A 176 12.66 7.01 -12.97
CA GLY A 176 12.36 6.89 -14.39
C GLY A 176 10.97 6.30 -14.66
N SER A 177 10.43 6.52 -15.86
CA SER A 177 9.13 5.97 -16.27
C SER A 177 9.09 4.44 -16.29
N VAL A 178 10.21 3.82 -16.69
CA VAL A 178 10.40 2.36 -16.66
C VAL A 178 10.35 1.83 -15.23
N GLU A 179 11.04 2.50 -14.30
CA GLU A 179 11.08 2.09 -12.90
C GLU A 179 9.71 2.24 -12.22
N ARG A 180 8.97 3.32 -12.51
CA ARG A 180 7.57 3.48 -12.08
C ARG A 180 6.72 2.30 -12.58
N GLN A 181 6.86 1.95 -13.86
CA GLN A 181 6.08 0.87 -14.45
C GLN A 181 6.41 -0.47 -13.81
N MET A 182 7.68 -0.76 -13.52
CA MET A 182 8.08 -1.96 -12.78
C MET A 182 7.47 -2.02 -11.38
N ILE A 183 7.39 -0.90 -10.65
CA ILE A 183 6.72 -0.85 -9.35
C ILE A 183 5.23 -1.17 -9.49
N HIS A 184 4.56 -0.59 -10.49
CA HIS A 184 3.13 -0.83 -10.74
C HIS A 184 2.89 -2.31 -11.04
N ASN A 185 3.69 -2.88 -11.94
CA ASN A 185 3.64 -4.29 -12.32
C ASN A 185 3.88 -5.21 -11.12
N ALA A 186 4.85 -4.90 -10.25
CA ALA A 186 5.13 -5.70 -9.05
C ALA A 186 3.96 -5.70 -8.05
N VAL A 187 3.25 -4.59 -7.91
CA VAL A 187 2.04 -4.49 -7.06
C VAL A 187 0.90 -5.34 -7.65
N ASP A 188 0.74 -5.35 -8.97
CA ASP A 188 -0.31 -6.10 -9.66
C ASP A 188 0.01 -7.60 -9.81
N PHE A 189 1.29 -7.97 -9.82
CA PHE A 189 1.76 -9.34 -9.99
C PHE A 189 1.14 -10.33 -9.00
N ARG A 190 0.80 -9.87 -7.79
CA ARG A 190 0.14 -10.70 -6.78
C ARG A 190 -1.24 -11.21 -7.20
N ALA A 191 -1.90 -10.54 -8.15
CA ALA A 191 -3.20 -10.95 -8.68
C ALA A 191 -3.10 -11.82 -9.94
N VAL A 192 -1.90 -11.97 -10.52
CA VAL A 192 -1.69 -12.76 -11.73
C VAL A 192 -1.71 -14.25 -11.38
N GLN A 193 -2.50 -15.01 -12.13
CA GLN A 193 -2.59 -16.46 -12.03
C GLN A 193 -1.73 -17.13 -13.10
N VAL A 194 -1.40 -18.41 -12.90
CA VAL A 194 -0.67 -19.20 -13.91
C VAL A 194 -1.45 -19.25 -15.23
N SER A 195 -2.78 -19.34 -15.17
CA SER A 195 -3.66 -19.33 -16.35
C SER A 195 -3.54 -18.07 -17.22
N ASP A 196 -3.14 -16.93 -16.65
CA ASP A 196 -2.97 -15.66 -17.38
C ASP A 196 -1.70 -15.60 -18.23
N VAL A 197 -0.69 -16.42 -17.89
CA VAL A 197 0.66 -16.38 -18.48
C VAL A 197 1.09 -17.70 -19.12
N MET A 198 0.39 -18.80 -18.87
CA MET A 198 0.74 -20.11 -19.43
C MET A 198 0.62 -20.15 -20.96
N VAL A 199 1.44 -20.99 -21.58
CA VAL A 199 1.27 -21.40 -22.98
C VAL A 199 0.21 -22.50 -23.03
N LYS A 200 -0.90 -22.22 -23.73
CA LYS A 200 -2.04 -23.16 -23.85
C LYS A 200 -1.62 -24.41 -24.61
N ARG A 201 -2.20 -25.57 -24.25
CA ARG A 201 -1.93 -26.87 -24.89
C ARG A 201 -1.96 -26.84 -26.42
N SER A 202 -2.88 -26.08 -27.03
CA SER A 202 -3.00 -25.96 -28.48
C SER A 202 -1.84 -25.24 -29.18
N GLN A 203 -1.03 -24.49 -28.43
CA GLN A 203 0.11 -23.72 -28.93
C GLN A 203 1.45 -24.42 -28.65
N ILE A 204 1.43 -25.52 -27.89
CA ILE A 204 2.65 -26.25 -27.52
C ILE A 204 3.18 -27.02 -28.71
N LYS A 205 4.47 -26.81 -29.02
CA LYS A 205 5.23 -27.68 -29.92
C LYS A 205 5.83 -28.82 -29.09
N SER A 206 5.45 -30.05 -29.40
CA SER A 206 5.85 -31.25 -28.65
C SER A 206 6.35 -32.36 -29.59
N VAL A 207 7.06 -33.32 -29.01
CA VAL A 207 7.59 -34.51 -29.70
C VAL A 207 6.95 -35.77 -29.12
N ASN A 208 6.65 -36.79 -29.92
CA ASN A 208 6.22 -38.10 -29.42
C ASN A 208 7.37 -38.79 -28.64
N LEU A 209 7.03 -39.53 -27.57
CA LEU A 209 7.97 -40.37 -26.80
C LEU A 209 8.85 -41.29 -27.65
N ASP A 210 8.30 -41.84 -28.73
CA ASP A 210 8.98 -42.81 -29.59
C ASP A 210 9.69 -42.15 -30.80
N ALA A 211 9.75 -40.82 -30.83
CA ALA A 211 10.43 -40.10 -31.89
C ALA A 211 11.94 -40.38 -31.90
N SER A 212 12.49 -40.40 -33.11
CA SER A 212 13.92 -40.57 -33.32
C SER A 212 14.70 -39.30 -32.98
N VAL A 213 16.01 -39.44 -32.77
CA VAL A 213 16.93 -38.30 -32.56
C VAL A 213 16.84 -37.28 -33.71
N GLN A 214 16.64 -37.75 -34.94
CA GLN A 214 16.53 -36.89 -36.11
C GLN A 214 15.26 -36.02 -36.08
N ASP A 215 14.16 -36.55 -35.58
CA ASP A 215 12.89 -35.80 -35.51
C ASP A 215 12.94 -34.72 -34.42
N VAL A 216 13.57 -35.03 -33.28
CA VAL A 216 13.84 -34.04 -32.22
C VAL A 216 14.76 -32.93 -32.75
N ALA A 217 15.83 -33.30 -33.46
CA ALA A 217 16.77 -32.34 -34.02
C ALA A 217 16.10 -31.42 -35.07
N LYS A 218 15.22 -31.96 -35.92
CA LYS A 218 14.42 -31.17 -36.87
C LYS A 218 13.52 -30.16 -36.14
N LEU A 219 12.79 -30.60 -35.11
CA LEU A 219 11.91 -29.70 -34.37
C LEU A 219 12.69 -28.61 -33.63
N TRP A 220 13.88 -28.92 -33.10
CA TRP A 220 14.76 -27.92 -32.52
C TRP A 220 15.26 -26.92 -33.56
N GLN A 221 15.57 -27.36 -34.80
CA GLN A 221 15.96 -26.43 -35.85
C GLN A 221 14.85 -25.45 -36.22
N GLU A 222 13.59 -25.88 -36.18
CA GLU A 222 12.42 -25.05 -36.44
C GLU A 222 12.08 -24.09 -35.29
N THR A 223 12.13 -24.59 -34.05
CA THR A 223 11.62 -23.86 -32.87
C THR A 223 12.69 -23.15 -32.07
N LYS A 224 13.94 -23.63 -32.13
CA LYS A 224 15.08 -23.19 -31.31
C LYS A 224 14.85 -23.28 -29.79
N PHE A 225 13.94 -24.16 -29.34
CA PHE A 225 13.71 -24.41 -27.92
C PHE A 225 14.59 -25.54 -27.40
N ASP A 226 15.42 -25.25 -26.40
CA ASP A 226 16.34 -26.23 -25.80
C ASP A 226 15.61 -27.34 -25.03
N TYR A 227 14.39 -27.06 -24.57
CA TYR A 227 13.54 -27.99 -23.85
C TYR A 227 12.23 -28.22 -24.60
N LEU A 228 11.97 -29.47 -24.97
CA LEU A 228 10.77 -29.86 -25.72
C LEU A 228 9.87 -30.76 -24.86
N PRO A 229 8.57 -30.47 -24.75
CA PRO A 229 7.61 -31.37 -24.14
C PRO A 229 7.48 -32.67 -24.92
N LEU A 230 7.45 -33.79 -24.20
CA LEU A 230 7.19 -35.12 -24.75
C LEU A 230 5.74 -35.51 -24.54
N VAL A 231 5.08 -35.99 -25.59
CA VAL A 231 3.70 -36.47 -25.56
C VAL A 231 3.62 -37.98 -25.78
N ASP A 232 2.69 -38.62 -25.10
CA ASP A 232 2.32 -40.01 -25.37
C ASP A 232 1.43 -40.16 -26.60
N ASP A 233 1.08 -41.39 -26.96
CA ASP A 233 0.22 -41.71 -28.11
C ASP A 233 -1.21 -41.16 -27.97
N GLN A 234 -1.64 -40.84 -26.75
CA GLN A 234 -2.93 -40.22 -26.44
C GLN A 234 -2.84 -38.68 -26.49
N GLY A 235 -1.65 -38.14 -26.76
CA GLY A 235 -1.36 -36.72 -26.83
C GLY A 235 -1.22 -36.03 -25.47
N ALA A 236 -1.19 -36.77 -24.36
CA ALA A 236 -0.95 -36.22 -23.03
C ALA A 236 0.55 -35.95 -22.82
N ILE A 237 0.87 -34.84 -22.15
CA ILE A 237 2.26 -34.45 -21.94
C ILE A 237 2.86 -35.29 -20.81
N ALA A 238 3.76 -36.20 -21.16
CA ALA A 238 4.40 -37.14 -20.24
C ALA A 238 5.59 -36.51 -19.49
N GLY A 239 6.26 -35.53 -20.09
CA GLY A 239 7.44 -34.90 -19.51
C GLY A 239 8.12 -33.92 -20.45
N LEU A 240 9.40 -33.67 -20.21
CA LEU A 240 10.23 -32.81 -21.03
C LEU A 240 11.53 -33.51 -21.40
N VAL A 241 12.17 -33.06 -22.46
CA VAL A 241 13.51 -33.47 -22.83
C VAL A 241 14.39 -32.28 -23.14
N ASN A 242 15.65 -32.35 -22.73
CA ASN A 242 16.67 -31.42 -23.18
C ASN A 242 17.21 -31.90 -24.52
N VAL A 243 17.08 -31.08 -25.56
CA VAL A 243 17.51 -31.43 -26.92
C VAL A 243 19.00 -31.75 -26.98
N PHE A 244 19.82 -31.04 -26.21
CA PHE A 244 21.27 -31.26 -26.20
C PHE A 244 21.66 -32.62 -25.63
N ASP A 245 20.90 -33.16 -24.67
CA ASP A 245 21.15 -34.50 -24.12
C ASP A 245 21.03 -35.55 -25.23
N ILE A 246 20.03 -35.42 -26.11
CA ILE A 246 19.79 -36.38 -27.19
C ILE A 246 20.83 -36.21 -28.32
N ILE A 247 21.10 -34.97 -28.73
CA ILE A 247 22.00 -34.70 -29.88
C ILE A 247 23.45 -35.13 -29.55
N LEU A 248 23.89 -35.00 -28.29
CA LEU A 248 25.26 -35.30 -27.89
C LEU A 248 25.53 -36.80 -27.66
N ASP A 249 24.51 -37.61 -27.37
CA ASP A 249 24.68 -39.02 -26.98
C ASP A 249 25.06 -39.94 -28.17
N GLN A 250 24.90 -39.50 -29.43
CA GLN A 250 25.27 -40.21 -30.68
C GLN A 250 24.80 -41.68 -30.81
N ASN A 251 24.00 -42.21 -29.89
CA ASN A 251 23.49 -43.58 -29.90
C ASN A 251 22.21 -43.68 -30.75
N PRO A 252 22.26 -44.26 -31.97
CA PRO A 252 21.15 -44.22 -32.92
C PRO A 252 19.95 -45.11 -32.54
N GLY A 253 20.08 -45.95 -31.50
CA GLY A 253 19.02 -46.85 -31.05
C GLY A 253 18.15 -46.31 -29.91
N LEU A 254 18.45 -45.12 -29.36
CA LEU A 254 17.69 -44.54 -28.26
C LEU A 254 16.60 -43.61 -28.78
N THR A 255 15.37 -43.77 -28.27
CA THR A 255 14.24 -42.86 -28.53
C THR A 255 14.20 -41.74 -27.51
N ALA A 256 13.43 -40.68 -27.79
CA ALA A 256 13.27 -39.54 -26.89
C ALA A 256 12.84 -39.94 -25.45
N LYS A 257 12.10 -41.05 -25.32
CA LYS A 257 11.71 -41.67 -24.04
C LYS A 257 12.88 -41.96 -23.09
N ALA A 258 14.07 -42.30 -23.61
CA ALA A 258 15.24 -42.61 -22.79
C ALA A 258 15.74 -41.38 -21.99
N TYR A 259 15.45 -40.17 -22.48
CA TYR A 259 15.88 -38.90 -21.89
C TYR A 259 14.74 -38.15 -21.19
N LEU A 260 13.61 -38.83 -20.94
CA LEU A 260 12.43 -38.21 -20.35
C LEU A 260 12.70 -37.73 -18.93
N ARG A 261 12.50 -36.43 -18.70
CA ARG A 261 12.57 -35.80 -17.39
C ARG A 261 11.16 -35.38 -16.95
N ARG A 262 10.82 -35.65 -15.68
CA ARG A 262 9.52 -35.26 -15.12
C ARG A 262 9.44 -33.76 -14.89
N MET A 263 8.31 -33.16 -15.29
CA MET A 263 8.02 -31.75 -15.01
C MET A 263 7.40 -31.56 -13.62
N LEU A 264 7.64 -30.39 -13.05
CA LEU A 264 6.87 -29.90 -11.91
C LEU A 264 5.42 -29.67 -12.35
N VAL A 265 4.44 -30.07 -11.53
CA VAL A 265 3.03 -29.79 -11.79
C VAL A 265 2.57 -28.58 -10.96
N VAL A 266 1.95 -27.61 -11.63
CA VAL A 266 1.34 -26.41 -11.05
C VAL A 266 -0.14 -26.35 -11.45
N LYS A 267 -0.97 -25.69 -10.64
CA LYS A 267 -2.39 -25.51 -10.97
C LYS A 267 -2.60 -24.24 -11.79
N ASP A 268 -3.64 -24.22 -12.60
CA ASP A 268 -4.03 -23.07 -13.41
C ASP A 268 -4.52 -21.87 -12.56
N ASP A 269 -5.17 -22.16 -11.43
CA ASP A 269 -5.64 -21.19 -10.43
C ASP A 269 -4.58 -20.76 -9.40
N GLU A 270 -3.38 -21.36 -9.46
CA GLU A 270 -2.28 -21.02 -8.56
C GLU A 270 -1.75 -19.61 -8.86
N PRO A 271 -1.46 -18.77 -7.86
CA PRO A 271 -0.84 -17.47 -8.10
C PRO A 271 0.53 -17.63 -8.76
N ALA A 272 0.81 -16.83 -9.79
CA ALA A 272 2.06 -16.91 -10.57
C ALA A 272 3.31 -16.79 -9.68
N VAL A 273 3.26 -15.98 -8.61
CA VAL A 273 4.37 -15.83 -7.65
C VAL A 273 4.69 -17.14 -6.90
N VAL A 274 3.68 -17.97 -6.63
CA VAL A 274 3.86 -19.25 -5.93
C VAL A 274 4.42 -20.28 -6.91
N ALA A 275 3.87 -20.36 -8.12
CA ALA A 275 4.38 -21.20 -9.19
C ALA A 275 5.85 -20.86 -9.52
N LEU A 276 6.19 -19.58 -9.61
CA LEU A 276 7.56 -19.10 -9.84
C LEU A 276 8.53 -19.58 -8.76
N ARG A 277 8.13 -19.51 -7.48
CA ARG A 277 8.97 -19.99 -6.37
C ARG A 277 9.20 -21.49 -6.43
N ARG A 278 8.17 -22.26 -6.78
CA ARG A 278 8.27 -23.73 -6.91
C ARG A 278 9.11 -24.11 -8.11
N LEU A 279 8.91 -23.46 -9.25
CA LEU A 279 9.67 -23.70 -10.47
C LEU A 279 11.15 -23.31 -10.32
N ARG A 280 11.47 -22.23 -9.61
CA ARG A 280 12.85 -21.86 -9.25
C ARG A 280 13.56 -22.88 -8.34
N ALA A 281 12.81 -23.65 -7.57
CA ALA A 281 13.36 -24.72 -6.74
C ALA A 281 13.41 -26.08 -7.48
N SER A 282 12.81 -26.15 -8.68
CA SER A 282 12.84 -27.32 -9.55
C SER A 282 14.11 -27.32 -10.40
N PRO A 283 14.70 -28.48 -10.69
CA PRO A 283 15.81 -28.60 -11.65
C PRO A 283 15.37 -28.38 -13.10
N GLN A 284 14.06 -28.35 -13.36
CA GLN A 284 13.51 -28.19 -14.70
C GLN A 284 13.00 -26.77 -14.95
N PRO A 285 13.21 -26.20 -16.15
CA PRO A 285 12.81 -24.83 -16.46
C PRO A 285 11.31 -24.68 -16.81
N LEU A 286 10.63 -25.79 -17.09
CA LEU A 286 9.21 -25.83 -17.46
C LEU A 286 8.37 -26.56 -16.41
N ALA A 287 7.16 -26.05 -16.18
CA ALA A 287 6.14 -26.70 -15.38
C ALA A 287 4.94 -27.09 -16.25
N LEU A 288 4.32 -28.22 -15.92
CA LEU A 288 3.04 -28.66 -16.47
C LEU A 288 1.91 -27.97 -15.72
N VAL A 289 0.95 -27.39 -16.43
CA VAL A 289 -0.22 -26.73 -15.85
C VAL A 289 -1.43 -27.65 -15.97
N THR A 290 -2.07 -27.93 -14.84
CA THR A 290 -3.28 -28.78 -14.76
C THR A 290 -4.48 -28.01 -14.24
N ASN A 291 -5.66 -28.35 -14.76
CA ASN A 291 -6.94 -27.86 -14.23
C ASN A 291 -7.32 -28.62 -12.93
N PRO A 292 -8.41 -28.21 -12.25
CA PRO A 292 -8.90 -28.91 -11.06
C PRO A 292 -9.33 -30.36 -11.31
N GLN A 293 -9.67 -30.75 -12.55
CA GLN A 293 -9.95 -32.15 -12.91
C GLN A 293 -8.68 -33.01 -13.10
N GLY A 294 -7.49 -32.41 -13.03
CA GLY A 294 -6.21 -33.08 -13.24
C GLY A 294 -5.79 -33.21 -14.70
N GLU A 295 -6.50 -32.58 -15.63
CA GLU A 295 -6.15 -32.57 -17.04
C GLU A 295 -5.10 -31.50 -17.34
N THR A 296 -4.19 -31.80 -18.26
CA THR A 296 -3.19 -30.84 -18.72
C THR A 296 -3.83 -29.78 -19.61
N VAL A 297 -3.74 -28.52 -19.18
CA VAL A 297 -4.24 -27.35 -19.93
C VAL A 297 -3.14 -26.54 -20.60
N GLY A 298 -1.89 -26.70 -20.16
CA GLY A 298 -0.76 -25.98 -20.74
C GLY A 298 0.58 -26.29 -20.08
N ILE A 299 1.58 -25.48 -20.43
CA ILE A 299 2.89 -25.43 -19.77
C ILE A 299 3.22 -23.98 -19.42
N VAL A 300 4.12 -23.79 -18.47
CA VAL A 300 4.60 -22.46 -18.11
C VAL A 300 6.09 -22.48 -17.81
N ALA A 301 6.82 -21.50 -18.34
CA ALA A 301 8.23 -21.29 -18.09
C ALA A 301 8.46 -20.22 -17.01
N ILE A 302 9.69 -20.12 -16.51
CA ILE A 302 10.09 -19.04 -15.58
C ILE A 302 9.94 -17.67 -16.26
N GLU A 303 10.30 -17.59 -17.54
CA GLU A 303 10.24 -16.40 -18.37
C GLU A 303 8.79 -15.91 -18.53
N ASP A 304 7.84 -16.83 -18.75
CA ASP A 304 6.41 -16.52 -18.83
C ASP A 304 5.89 -15.95 -17.51
N LEU A 305 6.27 -16.58 -16.38
CA LEU A 305 5.89 -16.13 -15.04
C LEU A 305 6.49 -14.76 -14.69
N LEU A 306 7.63 -14.39 -15.27
CA LEU A 306 8.27 -13.08 -15.06
C LEU A 306 7.78 -12.00 -16.02
N THR A 307 7.20 -12.38 -17.16
CA THR A 307 6.75 -11.45 -18.20
C THR A 307 5.88 -10.31 -17.64
N PRO A 308 4.89 -10.55 -16.77
CA PRO A 308 4.07 -9.47 -16.22
C PRO A 308 4.85 -8.41 -15.43
N LEU A 309 6.02 -8.75 -14.87
CA LEU A 309 6.85 -7.80 -14.12
C LEU A 309 7.62 -6.86 -15.04
N VAL A 310 8.13 -7.40 -16.15
CA VAL A 310 9.04 -6.69 -17.06
C VAL A 310 8.29 -5.99 -18.19
N LYS A 311 7.03 -6.38 -18.46
CA LYS A 311 6.21 -5.82 -19.53
C LYS A 311 6.09 -4.29 -19.39
N THR A 312 6.80 -3.59 -20.26
CA THR A 312 6.72 -2.15 -20.43
C THR A 312 5.76 -1.91 -21.58
N VAL A 313 4.66 -1.21 -21.32
CA VAL A 313 3.72 -0.74 -22.36
C VAL A 313 4.33 0.48 -23.04
#